data_AF-A0A7M4FM50-F1
#
_entry.id   AF-A0A7M4FM50-F1
#
_cell.length_a   1.000
_cell.length_b   1.000
_cell.length_c   1.000
_cell.angle_alpha   90.00
_cell.angle_beta   90.00
_cell.angle_gamma   90.00
#
_symmetry.space_group_name_H-M   'P 1'
#
loop_
_entity.id
_entity.type
_entity.pdbx_description
1 polymer ?
#
loop_
_entity_poly.entity_id
_entity_poly.type
_entity_poly.pdbx_seq_one_letter_code
_entity_poly.pdbx_strand_id
1 'polypeptide(L)'
;MRRSSSALTNPVLQNSLEDVDLLYEFLLAQLKIDKGLRISIKDEELASLRKAAAFDTVCNDIIPKSLTEIRRLSAKLSNYPTVLKKEDFERTVLTMVYTVYRAAQSRGHQKDAWAESFVSLYQALKHDLMFSDSKKPSQ
;
A
#
# COMPACT_ATOMS: atom_id res chain seq x y z
N MET A 1 20.07 -20.80 1.57
CA MET A 1 18.68 -21.23 1.82
C MET A 1 18.15 -20.45 3.04
N ARG A 2 17.56 -19.26 2.83
CA ARG A 2 17.03 -18.42 3.92
C ARG A 2 15.58 -18.82 4.11
N ARG A 3 15.26 -19.45 5.25
CA ARG A 3 13.91 -19.92 5.58
C ARG A 3 12.93 -18.75 5.43
N SER A 4 11.95 -18.95 4.56
CA SER A 4 10.74 -18.14 4.44
C SER A 4 10.04 -18.10 5.81
N SER A 5 10.24 -17.01 6.55
CA SER A 5 9.41 -16.63 7.70
C SER A 5 8.08 -16.05 7.21
N SER A 6 7.47 -16.70 6.21
CA SER A 6 6.19 -16.31 5.59
C SER A 6 4.99 -16.76 6.43
N ALA A 7 5.19 -17.00 7.73
CA ALA A 7 4.12 -17.21 8.67
C ALA A 7 3.71 -15.84 9.26
N LEU A 8 2.76 -15.20 8.57
CA LEU A 8 1.66 -14.46 9.19
C LEU A 8 2.07 -13.34 10.16
N THR A 9 2.65 -12.27 9.63
CA THR A 9 2.14 -10.96 10.04
C THR A 9 1.67 -10.28 8.76
N ASN A 10 0.36 -10.12 8.60
CA ASN A 10 -0.18 -9.09 7.72
C ASN A 10 -0.44 -7.91 8.66
N PRO A 11 0.61 -7.14 9.03
CA PRO A 11 0.47 -6.13 10.06
C PRO A 11 -0.54 -5.09 9.60
N VAL A 12 -1.50 -4.82 10.47
CA VAL A 12 -2.37 -3.65 10.33
C VAL A 12 -1.60 -2.47 10.89
N LEU A 13 -1.43 -1.44 10.08
CA LEU A 13 -0.70 -0.23 10.43
C LEU A 13 -1.50 0.66 11.37
N GLN A 14 -2.82 0.77 11.17
CA GLN A 14 -3.64 1.78 11.83
C GLN A 14 -4.68 1.20 12.79
N ASN A 15 -4.34 0.79 14.01
CA ASN A 15 -5.33 0.24 14.96
C ASN A 15 -5.94 1.24 15.94
N SER A 16 -5.38 2.44 16.04
CA SER A 16 -5.89 3.54 16.85
C SER A 16 -5.67 4.88 16.14
N LEU A 17 -6.17 5.97 16.73
CA LEU A 17 -5.93 7.31 16.19
C LEU A 17 -4.44 7.66 16.25
N GLU A 18 -3.74 7.27 17.32
CA GLU A 18 -2.30 7.48 17.46
C GLU A 18 -1.52 6.77 16.35
N ASP A 19 -1.96 5.58 15.93
CA ASP A 19 -1.34 4.88 14.80
C ASP A 19 -1.57 5.62 13.46
N VAL A 20 -2.72 6.29 13.30
CA VAL A 20 -3.01 7.10 12.11
C VAL A 20 -2.12 8.33 12.07
N ASP A 21 -2.03 9.05 13.19
CA ASP A 21 -1.18 10.23 13.34
C ASP A 21 0.30 9.88 13.07
N LEU A 22 0.77 8.78 13.66
CA LEU A 22 2.13 8.31 13.44
C LEU A 22 2.40 7.89 11.99
N LEU A 23 1.44 7.23 11.32
CA LEU A 23 1.60 6.91 9.90
C LEU A 23 1.69 8.19 9.05
N TYR A 24 0.91 9.21 9.39
CA TYR A 24 0.98 10.50 8.71
C TYR A 24 2.35 11.16 8.92
N GLU A 25 2.89 11.13 10.13
CA GLU A 25 4.26 11.57 10.42
C GLU A 25 5.30 10.82 9.58
N PHE A 26 5.21 9.49 9.48
CA PHE A 26 6.11 8.71 8.62
C PHE A 26 6.07 9.14 7.16
N LEU A 27 4.88 9.41 6.62
CA LEU A 27 4.71 9.87 5.24
C LEU A 27 5.25 11.30 5.04
N LEU A 28 5.13 12.17 6.05
CA LEU A 28 5.66 13.54 6.03
C LEU A 28 7.18 13.61 6.24
N ALA A 29 7.76 12.67 6.98
CA ALA A 29 9.18 12.62 7.35
C ALA A 29 10.16 12.32 6.19
N GLN A 30 9.74 12.61 4.95
CA GLN A 30 10.44 12.33 3.70
C GLN A 30 10.90 10.88 3.56
N LEU A 31 10.10 10.08 2.87
CA LEU A 31 10.52 8.74 2.50
C LEU A 31 11.67 8.77 1.48
N LYS A 32 12.62 7.85 1.65
CA LYS A 32 13.68 7.55 0.67
C LYS A 32 13.35 6.23 -0.02
N ILE A 33 13.37 6.26 -1.35
CA ILE A 33 13.28 5.07 -2.19
C ILE A 33 14.61 4.93 -2.94
N ASP A 34 15.34 3.85 -2.69
CA ASP A 34 16.65 3.62 -3.29
C ASP A 34 16.57 2.97 -4.70
N LYS A 35 17.73 2.68 -5.31
CA LYS A 35 17.80 2.02 -6.62
C LYS A 35 17.21 0.60 -6.62
N GLY A 36 17.22 -0.07 -5.46
CA GLY A 36 16.59 -1.36 -5.24
C GLY A 36 15.09 -1.28 -4.95
N LEU A 37 14.51 -0.07 -5.01
CA LEU A 37 13.10 0.23 -4.69
C LEU A 37 12.74 -0.04 -3.23
N ARG A 38 13.74 -0.13 -2.34
CA ARG A 38 13.53 -0.22 -0.90
C ARG A 38 13.09 1.16 -0.38
N ILE A 39 11.98 1.17 0.34
CA ILE A 39 11.40 2.33 0.99
C ILE A 39 11.93 2.40 2.42
N SER A 40 12.37 3.57 2.85
CA SER A 40 12.85 3.82 4.22
C SER A 40 12.44 5.21 4.68
N ILE A 41 12.22 5.37 5.98
CA ILE A 41 12.03 6.67 6.63
C ILE A 41 13.42 7.29 6.78
N LYS A 42 13.60 8.55 6.36
CA LYS A 42 14.90 9.23 6.48
C LYS A 42 15.21 9.68 7.90
N ASP A 43 14.17 10.08 8.63
CA ASP A 43 14.28 10.49 10.02
C ASP A 43 14.64 9.30 10.92
N GLU A 44 15.81 9.38 11.57
CA GLU A 44 16.34 8.27 12.37
C GLU A 44 15.54 8.03 13.65
N GLU A 45 14.97 9.09 14.25
CA GLU A 45 14.13 8.96 15.44
C GLU A 45 12.86 8.20 15.08
N LEU A 46 12.17 8.62 14.03
CA LEU A 46 10.97 7.94 13.54
C LEU A 46 11.25 6.53 13.04
N ALA A 47 12.37 6.31 12.35
CA ALA A 47 12.78 5.00 11.86
C ALA A 47 13.08 3.99 13.00
N SER A 48 13.48 4.49 14.17
CA SER A 48 13.76 3.65 15.34
C SER A 48 12.50 3.12 16.04
N LEU A 49 11.34 3.68 15.75
CA LEU A 49 10.09 3.31 16.40
C LEU A 49 9.68 1.87 16.04
N ARG A 50 9.15 1.12 17.01
CA ARG A 50 8.65 -0.24 16.77
C ARG A 50 7.59 -0.31 15.67
N LYS A 51 6.76 0.74 15.54
CA LYS A 51 5.75 0.86 14.49
C LYS A 51 6.35 1.08 13.10
N ALA A 52 7.54 1.69 13.01
CA ALA A 52 8.26 1.83 11.75
C ALA A 52 8.69 0.47 11.19
N ALA A 53 8.96 -0.54 12.03
CA ALA A 53 9.26 -1.89 11.56
C ALA A 53 8.07 -2.54 10.84
N ALA A 54 6.84 -2.30 11.31
CA ALA A 54 5.62 -2.77 10.62
C ALA A 54 5.45 -2.05 9.28
N PHE A 55 5.65 -0.72 9.27
CA PHE A 55 5.63 0.07 8.03
C PHE A 55 6.69 -0.40 7.02
N ASP A 56 7.92 -0.67 7.46
CA ASP A 56 9.01 -1.19 6.64
C ASP A 56 8.64 -2.54 6.02
N THR A 57 8.09 -3.45 6.83
CA THR A 57 7.62 -4.77 6.37
C THR A 57 6.53 -4.63 5.31
N VAL A 58 5.50 -3.79 5.55
CA VAL A 58 4.44 -3.58 4.56
C VAL A 58 5.00 -3.00 3.27
N CYS A 59 5.82 -1.96 3.38
CA CYS A 59 6.35 -1.25 2.24
C CYS A 59 7.36 -2.06 1.43
N ASN A 60 8.13 -2.96 2.03
CA ASN A 60 9.23 -3.64 1.35
C ASN A 60 8.95 -5.11 1.05
N ASP A 61 8.19 -5.80 1.90
CA ASP A 61 7.98 -7.24 1.80
C ASP A 61 6.56 -7.62 1.36
N ILE A 62 5.58 -6.73 1.53
CA ILE A 62 4.15 -7.04 1.28
C ILE A 62 3.61 -6.38 0.01
N ILE A 63 3.83 -5.07 -0.17
CA ILE A 63 3.30 -4.41 -1.36
C ILE A 63 4.07 -4.85 -2.61
N PRO A 64 3.37 -5.15 -3.72
CA PRO A 64 4.03 -5.53 -4.97
C PRO A 64 4.85 -4.37 -5.54
N LYS A 65 6.02 -4.69 -6.10
CA LYS A 65 6.97 -3.70 -6.65
C LYS A 65 7.05 -3.70 -8.17
N SER A 66 6.59 -4.77 -8.82
CA SER A 66 6.56 -4.91 -10.27
C SER A 66 5.20 -4.55 -10.86
N LEU A 67 5.20 -4.05 -12.10
CA LEU A 67 3.98 -3.70 -12.82
C LEU A 67 3.06 -4.91 -13.01
N THR A 68 3.64 -6.08 -13.31
CA THR A 68 2.91 -7.34 -13.50
C THR A 68 2.17 -7.76 -12.24
N GLU A 69 2.82 -7.70 -11.08
CA GLU A 69 2.18 -8.04 -9.81
C GLU A 69 1.08 -7.04 -9.43
N ILE A 70 1.29 -5.75 -9.72
CA ILE A 70 0.29 -4.70 -9.48
C ILE A 70 -0.94 -4.88 -10.37
N ARG A 71 -0.76 -5.21 -11.65
CA ARG A 71 -1.87 -5.55 -12.56
C ARG A 71 -2.61 -6.79 -12.09
N ARG A 72 -1.90 -7.82 -11.63
CA ARG A 72 -2.49 -9.02 -11.04
C ARG A 72 -3.29 -8.71 -9.78
N LEU A 73 -2.76 -7.85 -8.90
CA LEU A 73 -3.48 -7.37 -7.72
C LEU A 73 -4.75 -6.64 -8.13
N SER A 74 -4.67 -5.71 -9.09
CA SER A 74 -5.82 -4.95 -9.59
C SER A 74 -6.92 -5.87 -10.12
N ALA A 75 -6.58 -6.84 -10.98
CA ALA A 75 -7.54 -7.80 -11.52
C ALA A 75 -8.18 -8.68 -10.43
N LYS A 76 -7.42 -9.03 -9.37
CA LYS A 76 -7.96 -9.76 -8.21
C LYS A 76 -8.97 -8.91 -7.43
N LEU A 77 -8.65 -7.63 -7.23
CA LEU A 77 -9.50 -6.71 -6.46
C LEU A 77 -10.79 -6.34 -7.22
N SER A 78 -10.73 -6.16 -8.54
CA SER A 78 -11.92 -5.85 -9.36
C SER A 78 -12.98 -6.96 -9.33
N ASN A 79 -12.57 -8.21 -9.09
CA ASN A 79 -13.47 -9.36 -8.98
C ASN A 79 -13.79 -9.73 -7.52
N TYR A 80 -13.38 -8.91 -6.56
CA TYR A 80 -13.50 -9.24 -5.14
C TYR A 80 -14.94 -9.01 -4.66
N PRO A 81 -15.65 -10.05 -4.16
CA PRO A 81 -17.10 -10.00 -3.97
C PRO A 81 -17.55 -9.34 -2.65
N THR A 82 -16.62 -8.92 -1.80
CA THR A 82 -16.90 -8.39 -0.45
C THR A 82 -16.05 -7.18 -0.13
N VAL A 83 -16.33 -6.53 1.00
CA VAL A 83 -15.43 -5.50 1.56
C VAL A 83 -14.06 -6.12 1.85
N LEU A 84 -13.00 -5.38 1.58
CA LEU A 84 -11.62 -5.73 1.90
C LEU A 84 -11.44 -5.78 3.41
N LYS A 85 -10.61 -6.72 3.85
CA LYS A 85 -10.09 -6.66 5.21
C LYS A 85 -9.21 -5.42 5.36
N LYS A 86 -9.09 -4.90 6.57
CA LYS A 86 -8.38 -3.66 6.87
C LYS A 86 -6.93 -3.69 6.38
N GLU A 87 -6.21 -4.77 6.64
CA GLU A 87 -4.85 -4.99 6.19
C GLU A 87 -4.72 -5.06 4.65
N ASP A 88 -5.75 -5.60 3.99
CA ASP A 88 -5.82 -5.68 2.54
C ASP A 88 -6.14 -4.32 1.90
N PHE A 89 -6.93 -3.49 2.57
CA PHE A 89 -7.20 -2.11 2.20
C PHE A 89 -5.92 -1.25 2.33
N GLU A 90 -5.28 -1.27 3.50
CA GLU A 90 -4.06 -0.49 3.78
C GLU A 90 -2.94 -0.79 2.78
N ARG A 91 -2.65 -2.08 2.53
CA ARG A 91 -1.62 -2.46 1.55
C ARG A 91 -2.00 -2.03 0.13
N THR A 92 -3.28 -2.03 -0.22
CA THR A 92 -3.75 -1.62 -1.55
C THR A 92 -3.59 -0.12 -1.73
N VAL A 93 -3.91 0.69 -0.71
CA VAL A 93 -3.66 2.14 -0.70
C VAL A 93 -2.16 2.43 -0.84
N LEU A 94 -1.31 1.76 -0.07
CA LEU A 94 0.15 1.95 -0.18
C LEU A 94 0.69 1.49 -1.55
N THR A 95 0.14 0.43 -2.13
CA THR A 95 0.47 0.01 -3.50
C THR A 95 0.06 1.07 -4.52
N MET A 96 -1.10 1.69 -4.34
CA MET A 96 -1.59 2.76 -5.20
C MET A 96 -0.65 3.99 -5.13
N VAL A 97 -0.24 4.41 -3.94
CA VAL A 97 0.74 5.50 -3.75
C VAL A 97 2.08 5.16 -4.40
N TYR A 98 2.59 3.94 -4.20
CA TYR A 98 3.82 3.47 -4.84
C TYR A 98 3.71 3.47 -6.38
N THR A 99 2.53 3.12 -6.91
CA THR A 99 2.27 3.14 -8.36
C THR A 99 2.34 4.57 -8.92
N VAL A 100 1.80 5.57 -8.20
CA VAL A 100 1.94 7.00 -8.57
C VAL A 100 3.40 7.41 -8.56
N TYR A 101 4.16 7.04 -7.51
CA TYR A 101 5.60 7.31 -7.45
C TYR A 101 6.32 6.74 -8.68
N ARG A 102 6.04 5.49 -9.06
CA ARG A 102 6.64 4.86 -10.25
C ARG A 102 6.25 5.56 -11.54
N ALA A 103 4.98 5.96 -11.68
CA ALA A 103 4.52 6.73 -12.84
C ALA A 103 5.27 8.06 -12.97
N ALA A 104 5.48 8.78 -11.86
CA ALA A 104 6.21 10.04 -11.82
C ALA A 104 7.68 9.89 -12.24
N GLN A 105 8.30 8.75 -11.92
CA GLN A 105 9.70 8.43 -12.27
C GLN A 105 9.88 7.84 -13.67
N SER A 106 8.79 7.45 -14.35
CA SER A 106 8.82 6.81 -15.67
C SER A 106 8.58 7.81 -16.82
N ARG A 107 8.90 7.40 -18.05
CA ARG A 107 8.69 8.18 -19.27
C ARG A 107 8.02 7.33 -20.36
N GLY A 108 7.35 7.98 -21.30
CA GLY A 108 6.67 7.33 -22.43
C GLY A 108 5.71 6.23 -22.00
N HIS A 109 5.66 5.13 -22.75
CA HIS A 109 4.76 4.02 -22.50
C HIS A 109 4.86 3.39 -21.11
N GLN A 110 6.03 3.46 -20.46
CA GLN A 110 6.14 2.98 -19.09
C GLN A 110 5.32 3.85 -18.12
N LYS A 111 5.34 5.17 -18.30
CA LYS A 111 4.52 6.08 -17.49
C LYS A 111 3.04 5.79 -17.67
N ASP A 112 2.60 5.58 -18.91
CA ASP A 112 1.20 5.28 -19.23
C ASP A 112 0.76 3.98 -18.56
N ALA A 113 1.58 2.92 -18.65
CA ALA A 113 1.28 1.63 -18.04
C ALA A 113 1.18 1.70 -16.50
N TRP A 114 2.00 2.51 -15.85
CA TRP A 114 1.89 2.78 -14.41
C TRP A 114 0.64 3.60 -14.08
N ALA A 115 0.33 4.63 -14.87
CA ALA A 115 -0.86 5.46 -14.68
C ALA A 115 -2.17 4.66 -14.84
N GLU A 116 -2.26 3.80 -15.84
CA GLU A 116 -3.38 2.87 -16.03
C GLU A 116 -3.54 1.96 -14.81
N SER A 117 -2.44 1.40 -14.31
CA SER A 117 -2.46 0.53 -13.14
C SER A 117 -2.91 1.27 -11.88
N PHE A 118 -2.54 2.55 -11.73
CA PHE A 118 -3.06 3.41 -10.66
C PHE A 118 -4.56 3.59 -10.77
N VAL A 119 -5.08 3.88 -11.96
CA VAL A 119 -6.53 4.03 -12.19
C VAL A 119 -7.28 2.75 -11.83
N SER A 120 -6.76 1.58 -12.23
CA SER A 120 -7.38 0.28 -11.88
C SER A 120 -7.41 0.04 -10.36
N LEU A 121 -6.33 0.35 -9.64
CA LEU A 121 -6.29 0.25 -8.18
C LEU A 121 -7.27 1.22 -7.52
N TYR A 122 -7.35 2.46 -7.99
CA TYR A 122 -8.29 3.46 -7.50
C TYR A 122 -9.74 3.02 -7.69
N GLN A 123 -10.10 2.49 -8.86
CA GLN A 123 -11.43 1.98 -9.13
C GLN A 123 -11.82 0.84 -8.19
N ALA A 124 -10.89 -0.08 -7.92
CA ALA A 124 -11.12 -1.16 -6.98
C ALA A 124 -11.31 -0.67 -5.53
N LEU A 125 -10.47 0.27 -5.07
CA LEU A 125 -10.62 0.88 -3.74
C LEU A 125 -11.91 1.69 -3.62
N LYS A 126 -12.29 2.44 -4.67
CA LYS A 126 -13.56 3.17 -4.70
C LYS A 126 -14.74 2.21 -4.57
N HIS A 127 -14.72 1.10 -5.30
CA HIS A 127 -15.78 0.09 -5.20
C HIS A 127 -15.89 -0.48 -3.78
N ASP A 128 -14.77 -0.79 -3.14
CA ASP A 128 -14.71 -1.27 -1.76
C ASP A 128 -15.35 -0.29 -0.75
N LEU A 129 -15.02 1.00 -0.87
CA LEU A 129 -15.58 2.06 -0.04
C LEU A 129 -17.10 2.22 -0.25
N MET A 130 -17.54 2.25 -1.52
CA MET A 130 -18.96 2.41 -1.85
C MET A 130 -19.81 1.19 -1.44
N PHE A 131 -19.25 -0.01 -1.55
CA PHE A 131 -19.92 -1.24 -1.10
C PHE A 131 -20.11 -1.23 0.42
N SER A 132 -19.14 -0.71 1.16
CA SER A 132 -19.24 -0.54 2.62
C SER A 132 -20.36 0.40 3.03
N ASP A 133 -20.57 1.51 2.31
CA ASP A 133 -21.64 2.47 2.60
C ASP A 133 -23.03 1.92 2.27
N SER A 134 -23.18 1.11 1.22
CA SER A 134 -24.46 0.46 0.87
C SER A 134 -24.97 -0.55 1.90
N LYS A 135 -24.11 -0.99 2.84
CA LYS A 135 -24.45 -1.93 3.91
C LYS A 135 -24.77 -1.28 5.25
N LYS A 136 -24.63 0.04 5.40
CA LYS A 136 -25.12 0.74 6.59
C LYS A 136 -26.66 0.81 6.50
N PRO A 137 -27.42 0.21 7.44
CA PRO A 137 -28.84 0.49 7.51
C PRO A 137 -29.02 1.97 7.82
N SER A 138 -29.93 2.63 7.11
CA SER A 138 -30.44 3.94 7.49
C SER A 138 -30.85 3.89 8.95
N GLN A 139 -30.16 4.66 9.80
CA GLN A 139 -30.65 4.92 11.17
C GLN A 139 -31.91 5.78 11.10
#